data_AF-A0A932SVD4-F1
#
_entry.id   AF-A0A932SVD4-F1
#
_cell.length_a   1.000
_cell.length_b   1.000
_cell.length_c   1.000
_cell.angle_alpha   90.00
_cell.angle_beta   90.00
_cell.angle_gamma   90.00
#
_symmetry.space_group_name_H-M   'P 1'
#
loop_
_entity.id
_entity.type
_entity.pdbx_description
1 polymer ?
#
loop_
_entity_poly.entity_id
_entity_poly.type
_entity_poly.pdbx_seq_one_letter_code
_entity_poly.pdbx_strand_id
1 'polypeptide(L)'
;MPCRDELAAFGGFRDVAYPVRPHPLCRTYPVPLSFRYWNVDEHLESFQPDLILIEDLASLVGLTSVFVGGYCMFIGADFARRNGVPSITLIETDFLDYGATYFGSWTMRLVRPILAALIHRMSSSYDLHLMLTQEFVARHEAVRMVRGKVLHFHGVDTSEFTPANVRFDSIPGDQRPTPLVAAAAGGHLDQLVPDRNGLFSRPHDPADLAAQVLVLLTDPRAWRESQPNATIRCGTWTGTSAASDWRARCSA
;
A
#
# COMPACT_ATOMS: atom_id res chain seq x y z
N MET A 1 12.49 11.03 -6.25
CA MET A 1 12.41 9.70 -5.64
C MET A 1 13.60 9.54 -4.69
N PRO A 2 13.42 9.01 -3.45
CA PRO A 2 14.55 8.50 -2.67
C PRO A 2 15.34 7.47 -3.50
N CYS A 3 16.64 7.31 -3.26
CA CYS A 3 17.48 6.34 -3.98
C CYS A 3 17.62 6.57 -5.51
N ARG A 4 17.21 7.74 -6.05
CA ARG A 4 17.34 8.04 -7.49
C ARG A 4 18.78 7.89 -8.00
N ASP A 5 19.76 8.31 -7.20
CA ASP A 5 21.17 8.24 -7.60
C ASP A 5 21.69 6.80 -7.65
N GLU A 6 21.18 5.94 -6.76
CA GLU A 6 21.46 4.50 -6.78
C GLU A 6 20.84 3.84 -8.01
N LEU A 7 19.61 4.24 -8.37
CA LEU A 7 18.92 3.74 -9.56
C LEU A 7 19.57 4.21 -10.87
N ALA A 8 20.15 5.41 -10.87
CA ALA A 8 20.87 5.96 -12.01
C ALA A 8 22.10 5.15 -12.41
N ALA A 9 22.62 4.30 -11.52
CA ALA A 9 23.72 3.38 -11.84
C ALA A 9 23.30 2.22 -12.75
N PHE A 10 22.00 1.91 -12.86
CA PHE A 10 21.50 0.86 -13.74
C PHE A 10 21.40 1.34 -15.19
N GLY A 11 21.98 0.55 -16.11
CA GLY A 11 21.90 0.83 -17.55
C GLY A 11 20.44 0.83 -18.03
N GLY A 12 20.04 1.89 -18.74
CA GLY A 12 18.68 2.05 -19.25
C GLY A 12 17.69 2.66 -18.25
N PHE A 13 18.11 3.03 -17.04
CA PHE A 13 17.26 3.77 -16.11
C PHE A 13 16.80 5.09 -16.73
N ARG A 14 15.49 5.35 -16.65
CA ARG A 14 14.87 6.61 -17.03
C ARG A 14 14.00 7.08 -15.88
N ASP A 15 14.22 8.32 -15.44
CA ASP A 15 13.36 9.01 -14.49
C ASP A 15 12.58 10.10 -15.24
N VAL A 16 11.27 9.99 -15.23
CA VAL A 16 10.37 10.94 -15.87
C VAL A 16 9.40 11.46 -14.83
N ALA A 17 9.49 12.76 -14.54
CA ALA A 17 8.51 13.45 -13.72
C ALA A 17 7.30 13.82 -14.57
N TYR A 18 6.11 13.37 -14.15
CA TYR A 18 4.86 13.85 -14.73
C TYR A 18 4.52 15.24 -14.21
N PRO A 19 3.82 16.08 -15.00
CA PRO A 19 3.46 17.41 -14.56
C PRO A 19 2.40 17.36 -13.45
N VAL A 20 2.57 18.23 -12.45
CA VAL A 20 1.69 18.33 -11.28
C VAL A 20 1.19 19.76 -11.08
N ARG A 21 0.12 19.89 -10.29
CA ARG A 21 -0.35 21.17 -9.76
C ARG A 21 -0.62 21.07 -8.25
N PRO A 22 -0.58 22.17 -7.49
CA PRO A 22 -0.96 22.14 -6.07
C PRO A 22 -2.41 21.66 -5.88
N HIS A 23 -2.66 20.82 -4.88
CA HIS A 23 -4.03 20.47 -4.50
C HIS A 23 -4.73 21.71 -3.88
N PRO A 24 -5.92 22.11 -4.36
CA PRO A 24 -6.58 23.35 -3.94
C PRO A 24 -7.00 23.34 -2.47
N LEU A 25 -7.17 22.17 -1.85
CA LEU A 25 -7.48 22.04 -0.42
C LEU A 25 -6.27 21.70 0.46
N CYS A 26 -5.13 21.31 -0.13
CA CYS A 26 -3.97 20.81 0.60
C CYS A 26 -2.68 21.24 -0.10
N ARG A 27 -2.05 22.33 0.38
CA ARG A 27 -0.89 22.93 -0.31
C ARG A 27 0.35 22.04 -0.33
N THR A 28 0.45 21.07 0.57
CA THR A 28 1.60 20.16 0.68
C THR A 28 1.50 18.95 -0.24
N TYR A 29 0.35 18.73 -0.89
CA TYR A 29 0.12 17.56 -1.74
C TYR A 29 -0.02 17.99 -3.22
N PRO A 30 0.99 17.72 -4.07
CA PRO A 30 0.84 17.93 -5.50
C PRO A 30 -0.06 16.84 -6.09
N VAL A 31 -0.97 17.24 -6.99
CA VAL A 31 -1.79 16.30 -7.76
C VAL A 31 -1.32 16.22 -9.22
N PRO A 32 -1.30 15.01 -9.82
CA PRO A 32 -1.02 14.86 -11.24
C PRO A 32 -1.96 15.72 -12.09
N LEU A 33 -1.43 16.31 -13.16
CA LEU A 33 -2.28 16.78 -14.26
C LEU A 33 -2.90 15.58 -14.98
N SER A 34 -4.03 15.81 -15.63
CA SER A 34 -4.71 14.74 -16.35
C SER A 34 -3.90 14.28 -17.56
N PHE A 35 -4.23 13.09 -18.07
CA PHE A 35 -3.61 12.50 -19.26
C PHE A 35 -3.60 13.40 -20.52
N ARG A 36 -4.43 14.45 -20.55
CA ARG A 36 -4.50 15.42 -21.66
C ARG A 36 -3.29 16.35 -21.69
N TYR A 37 -2.60 16.51 -20.56
CA TYR A 37 -1.40 17.34 -20.45
C TYR A 37 -0.11 16.53 -20.65
N TRP A 38 -0.15 15.25 -20.32
CA TRP A 38 0.98 14.34 -20.42
C TRP A 38 0.44 12.92 -20.49
N ASN A 39 0.96 12.09 -21.38
CA ASN A 39 0.53 10.70 -21.52
C ASN A 39 1.71 9.75 -21.26
N VAL A 40 1.57 8.92 -20.23
CA VAL A 40 2.58 7.91 -19.88
C VAL A 40 2.83 6.92 -21.02
N ASP A 41 1.80 6.60 -21.81
CA ASP A 41 1.91 5.62 -22.89
C ASP A 41 2.96 6.05 -23.93
N GLU A 42 3.13 7.35 -24.19
CA GLU A 42 4.17 7.85 -25.11
C GLU A 42 5.59 7.50 -24.63
N HIS A 43 5.81 7.52 -23.31
CA HIS A 43 7.08 7.12 -22.71
C HIS A 43 7.25 5.60 -22.76
N LEU A 44 6.18 4.85 -22.49
CA LEU A 44 6.17 3.39 -22.56
C LEU A 44 6.45 2.87 -23.98
N GLU A 45 5.91 3.52 -25.02
CA GLU A 45 6.19 3.18 -26.42
C GLU A 45 7.68 3.34 -26.75
N SER A 46 8.36 4.34 -26.17
CA SER A 46 9.80 4.54 -26.36
C SER A 46 10.69 3.62 -25.50
N PHE A 47 10.17 3.16 -24.36
CA PHE A 47 10.91 2.37 -23.38
C PHE A 47 10.76 0.87 -23.61
N GLN A 48 9.60 0.42 -24.09
CA GLN A 48 9.25 -0.98 -24.36
C GLN A 48 9.50 -1.89 -23.14
N PRO A 49 8.76 -1.70 -22.03
CA PRO A 49 8.95 -2.51 -20.83
C PRO A 49 8.44 -3.94 -21.01
N ASP A 50 9.10 -4.90 -20.35
CA ASP A 50 8.62 -6.28 -20.23
C ASP A 50 7.58 -6.46 -19.11
N LEU A 51 7.46 -5.48 -18.21
CA LEU A 51 6.56 -5.48 -17.06
C LEU A 51 6.23 -4.04 -16.67
N ILE A 52 4.97 -3.77 -16.33
CA ILE A 52 4.55 -2.49 -15.75
C ILE A 52 4.15 -2.72 -14.30
N LEU A 53 4.84 -2.03 -13.38
CA LEU A 53 4.51 -2.00 -11.96
C LEU A 53 3.95 -0.61 -11.61
N ILE A 54 2.76 -0.57 -11.02
CA ILE A 54 2.12 0.68 -10.59
C ILE A 54 1.99 0.67 -9.06
N GLU A 55 2.69 1.60 -8.41
CA GLU A 55 2.52 1.90 -6.99
C GLU A 55 1.49 3.01 -6.79
N ASP A 56 0.74 2.96 -5.69
CA ASP A 56 -0.26 3.97 -5.31
C ASP A 56 -1.30 4.30 -6.41
N LEU A 57 -1.85 3.25 -7.01
CA LEU A 57 -2.80 3.35 -8.13
C LEU A 57 -3.97 4.28 -7.83
N ALA A 58 -4.62 4.12 -6.67
CA ALA A 58 -5.83 4.86 -6.32
C ALA A 58 -5.59 6.38 -6.29
N SER A 59 -4.46 6.82 -5.76
CA SER A 59 -4.10 8.23 -5.72
C SER A 59 -3.74 8.75 -7.11
N LEU A 60 -2.95 8.00 -7.87
CA LEU A 60 -2.52 8.39 -9.21
C LEU A 60 -3.68 8.59 -10.18
N VAL A 61 -4.68 7.70 -10.18
CA VAL A 61 -5.86 7.82 -11.05
C VAL A 61 -6.86 8.86 -10.57
N GLY A 62 -6.68 9.40 -9.35
CA GLY A 62 -7.55 10.41 -8.75
C GLY A 62 -8.75 9.86 -7.97
N LEU A 63 -8.76 8.57 -7.62
CA LEU A 63 -9.85 7.95 -6.87
C LEU A 63 -10.00 8.57 -5.47
N THR A 64 -8.87 8.91 -4.83
CA THR A 64 -8.81 9.50 -3.49
C THR A 64 -9.00 11.02 -3.49
N SER A 65 -8.86 11.66 -4.66
CA SER A 65 -8.94 13.11 -4.83
C SER A 65 -10.28 13.57 -5.42
N VAL A 66 -11.34 12.78 -5.22
CA VAL A 66 -12.73 12.96 -5.69
C VAL A 66 -13.05 14.40 -6.14
N PHE A 67 -12.98 14.64 -7.47
CA PHE A 67 -13.26 15.90 -8.20
C PHE A 67 -12.17 16.98 -8.24
N VAL A 68 -11.01 16.75 -7.62
CA VAL A 68 -10.01 17.80 -7.38
C VAL A 68 -8.69 17.56 -8.15
N GLY A 69 -8.41 16.35 -8.61
CA GLY A 69 -7.19 16.05 -9.38
C GLY A 69 -7.01 14.57 -9.71
N GLY A 70 -5.88 14.24 -10.34
CA GLY A 70 -5.52 12.89 -10.75
C GLY A 70 -5.27 12.77 -12.25
N TYR A 71 -4.59 11.70 -12.66
CA TYR A 71 -4.29 11.40 -14.05
C TYR A 71 -5.56 11.13 -14.88
N CYS A 72 -6.65 10.72 -14.22
CA CYS A 72 -7.98 10.45 -14.79
C CYS A 72 -8.04 9.33 -15.85
N MET A 73 -6.96 8.57 -16.02
CA MET A 73 -6.90 7.32 -16.78
C MET A 73 -6.17 6.26 -15.99
N PHE A 74 -6.29 5.00 -16.40
CA PHE A 74 -5.52 3.90 -15.84
C PHE A 74 -4.12 3.90 -16.48
N ILE A 75 -3.11 4.12 -15.64
CA ILE A 75 -1.72 4.35 -16.05
C ILE A 75 -1.16 3.09 -16.72
N GLY A 76 -0.72 3.22 -17.98
CA GLY A 76 -0.10 2.13 -18.73
C GLY A 76 -1.03 0.95 -19.07
N ALA A 77 -2.29 0.97 -18.66
CA ALA A 77 -3.21 -0.16 -18.84
C ALA A 77 -3.56 -0.40 -20.32
N ASP A 78 -3.68 0.67 -21.11
CA ASP A 78 -3.98 0.54 -22.54
C ASP A 78 -2.73 0.14 -23.33
N PHE A 79 -1.55 0.69 -23.01
CA PHE A 79 -0.28 0.20 -23.54
C PHE A 79 -0.06 -1.29 -23.23
N ALA A 80 -0.25 -1.70 -21.97
CA ALA A 80 -0.12 -3.09 -21.53
C ALA A 80 -0.99 -4.03 -22.35
N ARG A 81 -2.28 -3.69 -22.50
CA ARG A 81 -3.25 -4.49 -23.25
C ARG A 81 -2.92 -4.58 -24.73
N ARG A 82 -2.46 -3.49 -25.35
CA ARG A 82 -2.12 -3.45 -26.79
C ARG A 82 -0.86 -4.25 -27.11
N ASN A 83 0.12 -4.24 -26.21
CA ASN A 83 1.43 -4.85 -26.44
C ASN A 83 1.62 -6.20 -25.73
N GLY A 84 0.61 -6.69 -25.00
CA GLY A 84 0.70 -7.95 -24.26
C GLY A 84 1.70 -7.90 -23.10
N VAL A 85 1.93 -6.71 -22.54
CA VAL A 85 2.86 -6.50 -21.41
C VAL A 85 2.10 -6.72 -20.10
N PRO A 86 2.58 -7.58 -19.19
CA PRO A 86 1.96 -7.76 -17.88
C PRO A 86 1.93 -6.45 -17.07
N SER A 87 0.81 -6.20 -16.41
CA SER A 87 0.56 -5.01 -15.62
C SER A 87 0.15 -5.39 -14.19
N ILE A 88 0.98 -5.00 -13.22
CA ILE A 88 0.85 -5.34 -11.81
C ILE A 88 0.73 -4.06 -11.00
N THR A 89 -0.16 -4.04 -10.03
CA THR A 89 -0.31 -2.92 -9.10
C THR A 89 0.10 -3.34 -7.70
N LEU A 90 0.74 -2.44 -6.96
CA LEU A 90 0.95 -2.57 -5.52
C LEU A 90 -0.08 -1.68 -4.82
N ILE A 91 -0.98 -2.32 -4.07
CA ILE A 91 -1.96 -1.61 -3.25
C ILE A 91 -1.42 -1.61 -1.81
N GLU A 92 -0.78 -0.50 -1.46
CA GLU A 92 -0.14 -0.33 -0.15
C GLU A 92 -1.04 0.35 0.87
N THR A 93 -1.91 1.24 0.39
CA THR A 93 -2.82 2.03 1.24
C THR A 93 -4.24 1.54 1.08
N ASP A 94 -4.91 1.23 2.19
CA ASP A 94 -6.34 1.00 2.19
C ASP A 94 -7.12 2.30 1.93
N PHE A 95 -7.31 2.62 0.65
CA PHE A 95 -8.04 3.81 0.24
C PHE A 95 -9.52 3.77 0.62
N LEU A 96 -10.09 2.59 0.92
CA LEU A 96 -11.48 2.47 1.38
C LEU A 96 -11.61 2.90 2.84
N ASP A 97 -10.72 2.38 3.69
CA ASP A 97 -10.70 2.72 5.11
C ASP A 97 -10.22 4.15 5.34
N TYR A 98 -9.25 4.60 4.54
CA TYR A 98 -8.86 6.00 4.45
C TYR A 98 -10.08 6.88 4.12
N GLY A 99 -10.82 6.54 3.06
CA GLY A 99 -12.04 7.29 2.69
C GLY A 99 -13.09 7.29 3.81
N ALA A 100 -13.33 6.16 4.47
CA ALA A 100 -14.26 6.05 5.58
C ALA A 100 -13.84 6.89 6.80
N THR A 101 -12.54 6.98 7.06
CA THR A 101 -11.97 7.77 8.16
C THR A 101 -12.20 9.26 7.94
N TYR A 102 -11.97 9.77 6.74
CA TYR A 102 -12.08 11.21 6.45
C TYR A 102 -13.49 11.68 6.11
N PHE A 103 -14.28 10.87 5.39
CA PHE A 103 -15.63 11.27 4.96
C PHE A 103 -16.74 10.70 5.85
N GLY A 104 -16.41 9.78 6.75
CA GLY A 104 -17.35 9.10 7.62
C GLY A 104 -17.98 7.86 6.98
N SER A 105 -18.26 6.85 7.80
CA SER A 105 -18.80 5.56 7.33
C SER A 105 -20.18 5.67 6.68
N TRP A 106 -21.02 6.63 7.09
CA TRP A 106 -22.35 6.82 6.51
C TRP A 106 -22.29 7.34 5.08
N THR A 107 -21.43 8.32 4.79
CA THR A 107 -21.26 8.85 3.42
C THR A 107 -20.70 7.77 2.51
N MET A 108 -19.73 6.99 2.99
CA MET A 108 -19.16 5.85 2.27
C MET A 108 -20.20 4.79 1.93
N ARG A 109 -21.16 4.52 2.82
CA ARG A 109 -22.27 3.60 2.53
C ARG A 109 -23.16 4.11 1.40
N LEU A 110 -23.41 5.41 1.32
CA LEU A 110 -24.22 6.01 0.25
C LEU A 110 -23.52 5.96 -1.11
N VAL A 111 -22.22 6.25 -1.16
CA VAL A 111 -21.46 6.27 -2.43
C VAL A 111 -20.93 4.90 -2.86
N ARG A 112 -21.04 3.89 -1.99
CA ARG A 112 -20.56 2.52 -2.22
C ARG A 112 -20.92 1.93 -3.60
N PRO A 113 -22.15 2.02 -4.15
CA PRO A 113 -22.44 1.42 -5.45
C PRO A 113 -21.66 2.07 -6.59
N ILE A 114 -21.50 3.40 -6.56
CA ILE A 114 -20.73 4.16 -7.56
C ILE A 114 -19.24 3.79 -7.42
N LEU A 115 -18.75 3.78 -6.18
CA LEU A 115 -17.37 3.44 -5.88
C LEU A 115 -17.04 2.00 -6.30
N ALA A 116 -17.94 1.05 -6.06
CA ALA A 116 -17.76 -0.35 -6.45
C ALA A 116 -17.67 -0.51 -7.98
N ALA A 117 -18.46 0.25 -8.75
CA ALA A 117 -18.37 0.24 -10.21
C ALA A 117 -17.02 0.81 -10.69
N LEU A 118 -16.55 1.90 -10.07
CA LEU A 118 -15.27 2.52 -10.40
C LEU A 118 -14.08 1.62 -10.04
N ILE A 119 -14.09 1.02 -8.85
CA ILE A 119 -13.07 0.06 -8.39
C ILE A 119 -13.05 -1.18 -9.28
N HIS A 120 -14.23 -1.71 -9.64
CA HIS A 120 -14.29 -2.87 -10.53
C HIS A 120 -13.69 -2.57 -11.91
N ARG A 121 -14.01 -1.39 -12.48
CA ARG A 121 -13.44 -0.93 -13.75
C ARG A 121 -11.92 -0.73 -13.64
N MET A 122 -11.47 -0.08 -12.58
CA MET A 122 -10.05 0.15 -12.31
C MET A 122 -9.30 -1.18 -12.18
N SER A 123 -9.76 -2.07 -11.30
CA SER A 123 -9.08 -3.33 -11.04
C SER A 123 -9.10 -4.30 -12.23
N SER A 124 -10.18 -4.32 -13.02
CA SER A 124 -10.25 -5.13 -14.25
C SER A 124 -9.28 -4.67 -15.34
N SER A 125 -8.73 -3.45 -15.23
CA SER A 125 -7.81 -2.89 -16.23
C SER A 125 -6.36 -3.37 -16.08
N TYR A 126 -6.05 -4.09 -15.00
CA TYR A 126 -4.72 -4.62 -14.71
C TYR A 126 -4.76 -6.15 -14.51
N ASP A 127 -3.63 -6.82 -14.69
CA ASP A 127 -3.55 -8.28 -14.63
C ASP A 127 -3.51 -8.80 -13.20
N LEU A 128 -2.91 -8.05 -12.29
CA LEU A 128 -2.71 -8.46 -10.90
C LEU A 128 -2.65 -7.28 -9.94
N HIS A 129 -3.26 -7.44 -8.76
CA HIS A 129 -3.13 -6.48 -7.66
C HIS A 129 -2.51 -7.18 -6.45
N LEU A 130 -1.35 -6.72 -6.04
CA LEU A 130 -0.63 -7.25 -4.90
C LEU A 130 -0.95 -6.44 -3.65
N MET A 131 -1.37 -7.12 -2.59
CA MET A 131 -1.84 -6.55 -1.34
C MET A 131 -1.13 -7.19 -0.15
N LEU A 132 -1.11 -6.50 0.99
CA LEU A 132 -0.30 -6.92 2.14
C LEU A 132 -0.85 -8.11 2.93
N THR A 133 -2.17 -8.26 3.03
CA THR A 133 -2.80 -9.29 3.89
C THR A 133 -4.05 -9.88 3.25
N GLN A 134 -4.46 -11.06 3.73
CA GLN A 134 -5.69 -11.71 3.24
C GLN A 134 -6.92 -10.87 3.61
N GLU A 135 -6.90 -10.25 4.79
CA GLU A 135 -7.92 -9.35 5.28
C GLU A 135 -8.06 -8.12 4.37
N PHE A 136 -6.95 -7.60 3.86
CA PHE A 136 -6.92 -6.48 2.93
C PHE A 136 -7.55 -6.86 1.58
N VAL A 137 -7.19 -8.03 1.04
CA VAL A 137 -7.79 -8.61 -0.17
C VAL A 137 -9.30 -8.78 0.00
N ALA A 138 -9.74 -9.45 1.07
CA ALA A 138 -11.15 -9.72 1.31
C ALA A 138 -12.00 -8.44 1.40
N ARG A 139 -11.47 -7.39 2.02
CA ARG A 139 -12.13 -6.08 2.12
C ARG A 139 -12.30 -5.41 0.75
N HIS A 140 -11.29 -5.51 -0.11
CA HIS A 140 -11.33 -4.94 -1.46
C HIS A 140 -12.24 -5.75 -2.40
N GLU A 141 -12.24 -7.08 -2.27
CA GLU A 141 -13.17 -7.96 -2.99
C GLU A 141 -14.62 -7.67 -2.61
N ALA A 142 -14.89 -7.34 -1.34
CA ALA A 142 -16.23 -6.93 -0.87
C ALA A 142 -16.74 -5.61 -1.50
N VAL A 143 -15.89 -4.88 -2.21
CA VAL A 143 -16.26 -3.72 -3.05
C VAL A 143 -15.98 -3.95 -4.54
N ARG A 144 -15.97 -5.22 -4.98
CA ARG A 144 -15.87 -5.68 -6.37
C ARG A 144 -14.51 -5.47 -7.03
N MET A 145 -13.45 -5.27 -6.24
CA MET A 145 -12.10 -5.42 -6.74
C MET A 145 -11.86 -6.87 -7.18
N VAL A 146 -11.14 -7.07 -8.28
CA VAL A 146 -10.82 -8.39 -8.83
C VAL A 146 -9.32 -8.59 -8.91
N ARG A 147 -8.88 -9.85 -8.98
CA ARG A 147 -7.47 -10.24 -9.20
C ARG A 147 -6.53 -9.77 -8.09
N GLY A 148 -7.03 -9.68 -6.85
CA GLY A 148 -6.21 -9.44 -5.66
C GLY A 148 -5.42 -10.68 -5.27
N LYS A 149 -4.16 -10.51 -4.91
CA LYS A 149 -3.30 -11.54 -4.31
C LYS A 149 -2.50 -10.96 -3.17
N VAL A 150 -2.23 -11.80 -2.17
CA VAL A 150 -1.36 -11.42 -1.07
C VAL A 150 0.09 -11.56 -1.48
N LEU A 151 0.86 -10.49 -1.30
CA LEU A 151 2.31 -10.49 -1.32
C LEU A 151 2.81 -9.60 -0.18
N HIS A 152 3.62 -10.18 0.69
CA HIS A 152 4.34 -9.42 1.71
C HIS A 152 5.60 -8.83 1.08
N PHE A 153 5.51 -7.60 0.58
CA PHE A 153 6.63 -6.90 -0.06
C PHE A 153 7.34 -5.90 0.87
N HIS A 154 6.78 -5.60 2.04
CA HIS A 154 7.53 -4.91 3.08
C HIS A 154 8.49 -5.88 3.77
N GLY A 155 9.76 -5.51 3.79
CA GLY A 155 10.83 -6.23 4.47
C GLY A 155 11.61 -5.30 5.36
N VAL A 156 12.41 -5.89 6.24
CA VAL A 156 13.42 -5.19 7.02
C VAL A 156 14.78 -5.76 6.64
N ASP A 157 15.79 -4.91 6.46
CA ASP A 157 17.15 -5.39 6.20
C ASP A 157 17.69 -6.07 7.46
N THR A 158 17.70 -7.40 7.49
CA THR A 158 18.16 -8.17 8.64
C THR A 158 19.67 -8.07 8.89
N SER A 159 20.46 -7.53 7.96
CA SER A 159 21.87 -7.23 8.20
C SER A 159 22.04 -5.98 9.05
N GLU A 160 21.13 -5.01 8.91
CA GLU A 160 21.09 -3.80 9.73
C GLU A 160 20.23 -3.99 10.99
N PHE A 161 19.04 -4.56 10.86
CA PHE A 161 18.08 -4.77 11.95
C PHE A 161 18.26 -6.13 12.59
N THR A 162 19.38 -6.27 13.31
CA THR A 162 19.64 -7.45 14.15
C THR A 162 19.29 -7.17 15.62
N PRO A 163 18.93 -8.20 16.42
CA PRO A 163 18.81 -8.05 17.87
C PRO A 163 20.11 -7.60 18.55
N ALA A 164 21.25 -7.69 17.86
CA ALA A 164 22.53 -7.18 18.35
C ALA A 164 22.75 -5.69 18.03
N ASN A 165 22.07 -5.15 17.00
CA ASN A 165 22.14 -3.74 16.61
C ASN A 165 21.10 -2.89 17.37
N VAL A 166 21.02 -3.08 18.68
CA VAL A 166 20.22 -2.23 19.57
C VAL A 166 20.98 -0.90 19.73
N ARG A 167 20.66 0.08 18.88
CA ARG A 167 21.16 1.45 19.06
C ARG A 167 20.55 2.12 20.30
N PHE A 168 19.38 1.65 20.74
CA PHE A 168 18.65 2.21 21.86
C PHE A 168 18.00 1.09 22.68
N ASP A 169 18.55 0.82 23.86
CA ASP A 169 17.92 -0.04 24.85
C ASP A 169 16.94 0.81 25.66
N SER A 170 15.69 0.86 25.19
CA SER A 170 14.64 1.70 25.76
C SER A 170 14.45 1.46 27.26
N ILE A 171 14.69 0.23 27.73
CA ILE A 171 14.60 -0.18 29.13
C ILE A 171 15.70 -1.22 29.41
N PRO A 172 16.85 -0.81 29.98
CA PRO A 172 17.96 -1.71 30.22
C PRO A 172 17.59 -3.01 30.93
N GLY A 173 17.86 -4.14 30.26
CA GLY A 173 17.59 -5.49 30.78
C GLY A 173 16.16 -6.01 30.60
N ASP A 174 15.27 -5.24 29.97
CA ASP A 174 13.91 -5.66 29.66
C ASP A 174 13.85 -6.40 28.32
N GLN A 175 13.58 -7.69 28.36
CA GLN A 175 13.49 -8.57 27.18
C GLN A 175 12.03 -8.80 26.75
N ARG A 176 11.06 -8.06 27.30
CA ARG A 176 9.65 -8.19 26.90
C ARG A 176 9.43 -7.65 25.48
N PRO A 177 8.60 -8.31 24.64
CA PRO A 177 8.27 -7.77 23.33
C PRO A 177 7.59 -6.40 23.46
N THR A 178 7.96 -5.46 22.61
CA THR A 178 7.46 -4.07 22.68
C THR A 178 5.99 -4.04 22.27
N PRO A 179 5.07 -3.65 23.17
CA PRO A 179 3.67 -3.52 22.81
C PRO A 179 3.46 -2.33 21.88
N LEU A 180 2.66 -2.53 20.84
CA LEU A 180 2.37 -1.51 19.84
C LEU A 180 0.93 -1.00 19.99
N VAL A 181 0.81 0.30 20.29
CA VAL A 181 -0.42 1.06 20.11
C VAL A 181 -0.19 2.04 18.97
N ALA A 182 -1.05 1.99 17.95
CA ALA A 182 -0.96 2.89 16.82
C ALA A 182 -2.27 3.67 16.64
N ALA A 183 -2.20 4.88 16.11
CA ALA A 183 -3.41 5.60 15.71
C ALA A 183 -3.97 4.95 14.43
N ALA A 184 -5.26 4.60 14.39
CA ALA A 184 -5.93 4.04 13.21
C ALA A 184 -6.07 5.07 12.08
N ALA A 185 -4.94 5.48 11.50
CA ALA A 185 -4.84 6.50 10.46
C ALA A 185 -4.62 5.90 9.06
N GLY A 186 -4.68 4.57 8.93
CA GLY A 186 -4.41 3.81 7.70
C GLY A 186 -2.91 3.68 7.36
N GLY A 187 -2.61 3.16 6.17
CA GLY A 187 -1.25 3.03 5.64
C GLY A 187 -0.54 1.77 6.14
N HIS A 188 0.73 1.85 6.53
CA HIS A 188 1.48 0.65 7.02
C HIS A 188 0.88 -0.01 8.26
N LEU A 189 -0.07 0.67 8.93
CA LEU A 189 -0.85 0.14 10.03
C LEU A 189 -1.90 -0.89 9.57
N ASP A 190 -2.13 -1.05 8.28
CA ASP A 190 -3.01 -2.08 7.70
C ASP A 190 -2.46 -3.51 7.95
N GLN A 191 -1.23 -3.63 8.45
CA GLN A 191 -0.64 -4.88 8.96
C GLN A 191 -1.10 -5.23 10.38
N LEU A 192 -1.72 -4.28 11.09
CA LEU A 192 -2.26 -4.50 12.42
C LEU A 192 -3.73 -4.92 12.34
N VAL A 193 -4.01 -6.02 13.01
CA VAL A 193 -5.33 -6.53 13.29
C VAL A 193 -5.60 -6.22 14.77
N PRO A 194 -6.60 -5.37 15.08
CA PRO A 194 -6.99 -5.05 16.44
C PRO A 194 -7.17 -6.31 17.27
N ASP A 195 -6.72 -6.27 18.52
CA ASP A 195 -6.82 -7.36 19.50
C ASP A 195 -6.04 -8.64 19.14
N ARG A 196 -5.34 -8.66 18.00
CA ARG A 196 -4.51 -9.79 17.55
C ARG A 196 -3.02 -9.47 17.61
N ASN A 197 -2.56 -8.40 16.96
CA ASN A 197 -1.12 -8.06 16.92
C ASN A 197 -0.82 -6.59 17.24
N GLY A 198 -1.83 -5.81 17.63
CA GLY A 198 -1.70 -4.44 18.09
C GLY A 198 -3.03 -3.88 18.60
N LEU A 199 -2.97 -2.74 19.28
CA LEU A 199 -4.16 -1.95 19.62
C LEU A 199 -4.21 -0.70 18.76
N PHE A 200 -5.41 -0.27 18.41
CA PHE A 200 -5.63 1.00 17.73
C PHE A 200 -6.24 2.05 18.66
N SER A 201 -5.71 3.27 18.56
CA SER A 201 -6.37 4.46 19.06
C SER A 201 -7.01 5.24 17.91
N ARG A 202 -8.04 6.02 18.19
CA ARG A 202 -8.61 6.96 17.22
C ARG A 202 -7.58 8.04 16.85
N PRO A 203 -7.47 8.41 15.56
CA PRO A 203 -6.64 9.54 15.16
C PRO A 203 -7.03 10.82 15.91
N HIS A 204 -6.03 11.58 16.37
CA HIS A 204 -6.22 12.84 17.09
C HIS A 204 -7.01 12.77 18.41
N ASP A 205 -7.17 11.57 19.00
CA ASP A 205 -7.84 11.37 20.29
C ASP A 205 -6.82 10.90 21.35
N PRO A 206 -6.22 11.82 22.12
CA PRO A 206 -5.22 11.46 23.13
C PRO A 206 -5.82 10.70 24.32
N ALA A 207 -7.12 10.86 24.59
CA ALA A 207 -7.79 10.15 25.67
C ALA A 207 -7.99 8.68 25.32
N ASP A 208 -8.39 8.41 24.08
CA ASP A 208 -8.49 7.04 23.56
C ASP A 208 -7.11 6.37 23.49
N LEU A 209 -6.07 7.08 23.04
CA LEU A 209 -4.69 6.58 23.10
C LEU A 209 -4.28 6.20 24.53
N ALA A 210 -4.55 7.07 25.50
CA ALA A 210 -4.26 6.79 26.90
C ALA A 210 -5.02 5.56 27.42
N ALA A 211 -6.28 5.39 27.02
CA ALA A 211 -7.07 4.21 27.37
C ALA A 211 -6.47 2.92 26.80
N GLN A 212 -6.03 2.91 25.53
CA GLN A 212 -5.36 1.75 24.93
C GLN A 212 -4.03 1.41 25.61
N VAL A 213 -3.25 2.44 25.98
CA VAL A 213 -2.01 2.25 26.77
C VAL A 213 -2.33 1.67 28.15
N LEU A 214 -3.40 2.15 28.81
CA LEU A 214 -3.82 1.61 30.10
C LEU A 214 -4.21 0.14 29.99
N VAL A 215 -4.92 -0.27 28.94
CA VAL A 215 -5.25 -1.69 28.68
C VAL A 215 -3.99 -2.55 28.70
N LEU A 216 -2.94 -2.14 27.98
CA LEU A 216 -1.65 -2.85 27.96
C LEU A 216 -0.96 -2.90 29.32
N LEU A 217 -1.04 -1.82 30.09
CA LEU A 217 -0.41 -1.75 31.41
C LEU A 217 -1.17 -2.57 32.46
N THR A 218 -2.50 -2.64 32.36
CA THR A 218 -3.35 -3.34 33.34
C THR A 218 -3.50 -4.83 33.08
N ASP A 219 -3.43 -5.28 31.82
CA ASP A 219 -3.45 -6.71 31.48
C ASP A 219 -2.36 -7.08 30.46
N PRO A 220 -1.09 -7.18 30.90
CA PRO A 220 0.01 -7.57 30.02
C PRO A 220 -0.03 -9.06 29.61
N ARG A 221 -0.96 -9.88 30.13
CA ARG A 221 -1.06 -11.31 29.81
C ARG A 221 -1.97 -11.55 28.62
N ALA A 222 -3.12 -10.87 28.57
CA ALA A 222 -4.03 -10.92 27.42
C ALA A 222 -3.33 -10.57 26.08
N TRP A 223 -2.40 -9.61 26.12
CA TRP A 223 -1.60 -9.23 24.95
C TRP A 223 -0.53 -10.28 24.57
N ARG A 224 0.06 -10.98 25.54
CA ARG A 224 1.07 -12.03 25.27
C ARG A 224 0.46 -13.26 24.61
N GLU A 225 -0.77 -13.61 24.98
CA GLU A 225 -1.47 -14.77 24.45
C GLU A 225 -2.05 -14.53 23.04
N SER A 226 -2.29 -13.27 22.65
CA SER A 226 -2.71 -12.91 21.28
C SER A 226 -1.57 -12.86 20.26
N GLN A 227 -0.31 -13.00 20.70
CA GLN A 227 0.91 -12.94 19.88
C GLN A 227 1.51 -14.31 19.46
N PRO A 228 0.78 -15.39 19.12
CA PRO A 228 1.45 -16.67 18.87
C PRO A 228 2.36 -16.66 17.62
N ASN A 229 2.33 -15.62 16.77
CA ASN A 229 3.12 -15.57 15.52
C ASN A 229 3.53 -14.15 15.05
N ALA A 230 3.66 -13.15 15.93
CA ALA A 230 4.21 -11.85 15.53
C ALA A 230 5.76 -11.87 15.35
N THR A 231 6.34 -13.05 15.12
CA THR A 231 7.65 -13.12 14.49
C THR A 231 7.45 -12.57 13.08
N ILE A 232 8.08 -11.43 12.79
CA ILE A 232 8.39 -11.07 11.40
C ILE A 232 9.18 -12.26 10.87
N ARG A 233 8.51 -13.22 10.21
CA ARG A 233 9.18 -14.23 9.42
C ARG A 233 9.82 -13.42 8.32
N CYS A 234 11.10 -13.11 8.48
CA CYS A 234 11.89 -12.42 7.49
C CYS A 234 11.84 -13.27 6.23
N GLY A 235 10.92 -12.92 5.32
CA GLY A 235 11.02 -13.32 3.93
C GLY A 235 12.19 -12.54 3.38
N THR A 236 13.40 -13.05 3.56
CA THR A 236 14.55 -12.57 2.79
C THR A 236 14.19 -12.73 1.32
N TRP A 237 14.17 -11.62 0.59
CA TRP A 237 14.13 -11.62 -0.87
C TRP A 237 15.47 -12.19 -1.38
N THR A 238 15.62 -13.51 -1.38
CA THR A 238 16.62 -14.16 -2.21
C THR A 238 16.05 -14.16 -3.62
N GLY A 239 16.39 -13.14 -4.41
CA GLY A 239 15.83 -12.85 -5.74
C GLY A 239 16.11 -13.87 -6.85
N THR A 240 16.12 -15.17 -6.56
CA THR A 240 16.54 -16.20 -7.52
C THR A 240 15.55 -17.34 -7.77
N SER A 241 14.51 -17.55 -6.95
CA SER A 241 13.63 -18.73 -7.11
C SER A 241 12.22 -18.48 -7.65
N ALA A 242 11.71 -17.24 -7.64
CA ALA A 242 10.34 -16.94 -8.08
C ALA A 242 10.19 -16.64 -9.59
N ALA A 243 11.29 -16.39 -10.30
CA ALA A 243 11.26 -15.99 -11.71
C ALA A 243 10.89 -17.14 -12.68
N SER A 244 10.97 -18.40 -12.26
CA SER A 244 10.67 -19.55 -13.13
C SER A 244 9.20 -20.00 -13.09
N ASP A 245 8.47 -19.74 -11.99
CA ASP A 245 7.10 -20.25 -11.79
C ASP A 245 6.00 -19.32 -12.34
N TRP A 246 6.32 -18.04 -12.61
CA TRP A 246 5.32 -17.06 -13.06
C TRP A 246 4.92 -17.22 -14.54
N ARG A 247 5.87 -17.56 -15.43
CA ARG A 247 5.58 -17.70 -16.88
C ARG A 247 4.56 -18.82 -17.16
N ALA A 248 4.53 -19.85 -16.34
CA ALA A 248 3.62 -20.98 -16.49
C ALA A 248 2.16 -20.66 -16.11
N ARG A 249 1.92 -19.59 -15.33
CA ARG A 249 0.57 -19.27 -14.81
C ARG A 249 -0.15 -18.17 -15.58
N CYS A 250 0.56 -17.38 -16.39
CA CYS A 250 -0.03 -16.32 -17.21
C CYS A 250 -0.44 -16.78 -18.63
N SER A 251 -0.26 -18.06 -18.96
CA SER A 251 -0.57 -18.63 -20.27
C SER A 251 -1.82 -19.54 -20.29
N ALA A 252 -2.73 -19.35 -19.32
CA ALA A 252 -4.03 -20.05 -19.24
C ALA A 252 -5.21 -19.08 -19.16
#